data_AF-A0A4P5SM81-F1
#
_entry.id   AF-A0A4P5SM81-F1
#
_cell.length_a   1.000
_cell.length_b   1.000
_cell.length_c   1.000
_cell.angle_alpha   90.00
_cell.angle_beta   90.00
_cell.angle_gamma   90.00
#
_symmetry.space_group_name_H-M   'P 1'
#
loop_
_entity.id
_entity.type
_entity.pdbx_description
1 polymer ?
#
loop_
_entity_poly.entity_id
_entity_poly.type
_entity_poly.pdbx_seq_one_letter_code
_entity_poly.pdbx_strand_id
1 'polypeptide(L)'
;MIIECACKKYKFAVKAEEIGINGRVVQCGVCDEKWFQEPASSEEFKVLKDNHIKEEERKKEEAKNQKPKKEKPSKNYIPIKYENKSKINYSKIFLTILIISIIGIAVGFENREHILNKNPEFADFFGLLEEFVEYLKIYYSDIIEIFNPKQK
;
A
#
# COMPACT_ATOMS: atom_id res chain seq x y z
N MET A 1 19.43 3.94 -7.03
CA MET A 1 18.01 3.71 -6.68
C MET A 1 17.85 2.63 -5.61
N ILE A 2 16.75 2.65 -4.86
CA ILE A 2 16.39 1.55 -3.95
C ILE A 2 15.31 0.72 -4.62
N ILE A 3 15.49 -0.61 -4.65
CA ILE A 3 14.51 -1.56 -5.19
C ILE A 3 13.99 -2.47 -4.09
N GLU A 4 12.74 -2.90 -4.20
CA GLU A 4 12.06 -3.74 -3.21
C GLU A 4 11.85 -5.15 -3.76
N CYS A 5 12.12 -6.16 -2.92
CA CYS A 5 11.89 -7.56 -3.27
C CYS A 5 10.39 -7.85 -3.46
N ALA A 6 10.05 -8.77 -4.36
CA ALA A 6 8.67 -9.23 -4.55
C ALA A 6 7.98 -9.74 -3.26
N CYS A 7 8.73 -10.40 -2.35
CA CYS A 7 8.22 -10.84 -1.04
C CYS A 7 7.97 -9.70 -0.03
N LYS A 8 8.34 -8.46 -0.35
CA LYS A 8 8.15 -7.24 0.47
C LYS A 8 8.88 -7.23 1.82
N LYS A 9 9.88 -8.10 2.00
CA LYS A 9 10.67 -8.20 3.25
C LYS A 9 12.04 -7.54 3.17
N TYR A 10 12.55 -7.28 1.97
CA TYR A 10 13.92 -6.82 1.74
C TYR A 10 13.96 -5.68 0.73
N LYS A 11 14.90 -4.76 0.93
CA LYS A 11 15.21 -3.66 -0.01
C LYS A 11 16.71 -3.64 -0.31
N PHE A 12 17.05 -3.25 -1.52
CA PHE A 12 18.42 -3.25 -2.01
C PHE A 12 18.77 -1.88 -2.59
N ALA A 13 19.89 -1.31 -2.16
CA ALA A 13 20.47 -0.14 -2.81
C ALA A 13 21.26 -0.61 -4.03
N VAL A 14 20.80 -0.25 -5.23
CA VAL A 14 21.42 -0.64 -6.50
C VAL A 14 21.72 0.60 -7.34
N LYS A 15 22.76 0.50 -8.17
CA LYS A 15 23.10 1.53 -9.14
C LYS A 15 22.05 1.52 -10.27
N ALA A 16 21.57 2.70 -10.69
CA ALA A 16 20.53 2.78 -11.72
C ALA A 16 21.04 2.26 -13.08
N GLU A 17 22.34 2.40 -13.33
CA GLU A 17 23.05 1.84 -14.49
C GLU A 17 22.94 0.31 -14.56
N GLU A 18 22.85 -0.38 -13.43
CA GLU A 18 22.78 -1.84 -13.37
C GLU A 18 21.39 -2.39 -13.73
N ILE A 19 20.34 -1.56 -13.58
CA ILE A 19 18.97 -1.86 -14.00
C ILE A 19 18.79 -1.59 -15.49
N GLY A 20 19.41 -0.53 -16.00
CA GLY A 20 19.35 -0.14 -17.41
C GLY A 20 18.08 0.62 -17.80
N ILE A 21 18.11 1.26 -18.98
CA ILE A 21 17.04 2.13 -19.47
C ILE A 21 15.72 1.38 -19.73
N ASN A 22 15.77 0.11 -20.09
CA ASN A 22 14.56 -0.67 -20.37
C ASN A 22 14.06 -1.41 -19.14
N GLY A 23 14.67 -1.20 -17.97
CA GLY A 23 14.52 -2.10 -16.84
C GLY A 23 15.15 -3.47 -17.11
N ARG A 24 15.03 -4.38 -16.14
CA ARG A 24 15.47 -5.77 -16.28
C ARG A 24 14.81 -6.69 -15.26
N VAL A 25 14.85 -7.99 -15.54
CA VAL A 25 14.54 -9.01 -14.54
C VAL A 25 15.69 -9.10 -13.53
N VAL A 26 15.36 -9.02 -12.25
CA VAL A 26 16.27 -9.15 -11.11
C VAL A 26 15.88 -10.36 -10.26
N GLN A 27 16.81 -10.87 -9.46
CA GLN A 27 16.60 -11.96 -8.51
C GLN A 27 17.01 -11.50 -7.11
N CYS A 28 16.19 -11.83 -6.10
CA CYS A 28 16.51 -11.56 -4.71
C CYS A 28 17.65 -12.46 -4.26
N GLY A 29 18.75 -11.88 -3.77
CA GLY A 29 19.86 -12.66 -3.21
C GLY A 29 19.60 -13.30 -1.84
N VAL A 30 18.39 -13.14 -1.27
CA VAL A 30 18.01 -13.67 0.05
C VAL A 30 16.91 -14.73 -0.03
N CYS A 31 15.90 -14.53 -0.90
CA CYS A 31 14.75 -15.45 -1.02
C CYS A 31 14.52 -15.98 -2.44
N ASP A 32 15.45 -15.73 -3.37
CA ASP A 32 15.47 -16.25 -4.75
C ASP A 32 14.29 -15.90 -5.67
N GLU A 33 13.34 -15.10 -5.21
CA GLU A 33 12.27 -14.59 -6.06
C GLU A 33 12.80 -13.71 -7.19
N LYS A 34 12.16 -13.81 -8.36
CA LYS A 34 12.48 -13.04 -9.55
C LYS A 34 11.34 -12.11 -9.91
N TRP A 35 11.66 -10.89 -10.29
CA TRP A 35 10.67 -9.91 -10.77
C TRP A 35 11.28 -8.96 -11.78
N PHE A 36 10.43 -8.30 -12.57
CA PHE A 36 10.85 -7.24 -13.47
C PHE A 36 10.95 -5.92 -12.70
N GLN A 37 12.12 -5.29 -12.74
CA GLN A 37 12.38 -3.98 -12.16
C GLN A 37 12.36 -2.92 -13.25
N GLU A 38 11.45 -1.96 -13.09
CA GLU A 38 11.37 -0.78 -13.94
C GLU A 38 12.62 0.11 -13.82
N PRO A 39 12.97 0.85 -14.88
CA PRO A 39 14.10 1.77 -14.87
C PRO A 39 13.92 2.86 -13.80
N ALA A 40 15.04 3.52 -13.49
CA ALA A 40 15.01 4.68 -12.60
C ALA A 40 14.13 5.82 -13.12
N SER A 41 13.68 6.68 -12.22
CA SER A 41 12.78 7.81 -12.52
C SER A 41 13.32 8.74 -13.63
N SER A 42 12.42 9.56 -14.19
CA SER A 42 12.68 10.34 -15.41
C SER A 42 13.94 11.23 -15.40
N GLU A 43 14.41 11.69 -14.24
CA GLU A 43 15.62 12.52 -14.11
C GLU A 43 16.90 11.68 -14.16
N GLU A 44 16.97 10.61 -13.35
CA GLU A 44 18.06 9.62 -13.43
C GLU A 44 18.10 8.96 -14.82
N PHE A 45 16.92 8.71 -15.42
CA PHE A 45 16.78 8.19 -16.76
C PHE A 45 17.37 9.10 -17.85
N LYS A 46 17.16 10.42 -17.75
CA LYS A 46 17.74 11.40 -18.70
C LYS A 46 19.27 11.37 -18.65
N VAL A 47 19.85 11.37 -17.45
CA VAL A 47 21.31 11.28 -17.26
C VAL A 47 21.86 9.97 -17.81
N LEU A 48 21.18 8.85 -17.55
CA LEU A 48 21.54 7.53 -18.08
C LEU A 48 21.49 7.47 -19.61
N LYS A 49 20.45 8.04 -20.21
CA LYS A 49 20.26 8.08 -21.66
C LYS A 49 21.32 8.95 -22.35
N ASP A 50 21.61 10.13 -21.79
CA ASP A 50 22.64 11.03 -22.31
C ASP A 50 24.04 10.40 -22.21
N ASN A 51 24.33 9.67 -21.14
CA ASN A 51 25.57 8.92 -20.99
C ASN A 51 25.64 7.74 -21.97
N HIS A 52 24.53 7.03 -22.22
CA HIS A 52 24.49 5.94 -23.21
C HIS A 52 24.75 6.45 -24.62
N ILE A 53 24.18 7.60 -25.00
CA ILE A 53 24.40 8.24 -26.31
C ILE A 53 25.87 8.67 -26.45
N LYS A 54 26.44 9.35 -25.44
CA LYS A 54 27.86 9.76 -25.43
C LYS A 54 28.81 8.56 -25.48
N GLU A 55 28.47 7.45 -24.83
CA GLU A 55 29.30 6.26 -24.83
C GLU A 55 29.19 5.45 -26.13
N GLU A 56 28.03 5.46 -26.79
CA GLU A 56 27.87 4.93 -28.15
C GLU A 56 28.63 5.75 -29.20
N GLU A 57 28.67 7.08 -29.05
CA GLU A 57 29.49 7.98 -29.88
C GLU A 57 30.98 7.73 -29.68
N ARG A 58 31.45 7.58 -28.42
CA ARG A 58 32.85 7.22 -28.12
C ARG A 58 33.22 5.83 -28.60
N LYS A 59 32.34 4.83 -28.46
CA LYS A 59 32.57 3.46 -28.96
C LYS A 59 32.65 3.40 -30.49
N LYS A 60 31.99 4.32 -31.21
CA LYS A 60 32.14 4.46 -32.67
C LYS A 60 33.50 5.05 -33.07
N GLU A 61 34.11 5.91 -32.25
CA GLU A 61 35.46 6.43 -32.47
C GLU A 61 36.56 5.45 -32.03
N GLU A 62 36.34 4.67 -30.97
CA GLU A 62 37.32 3.73 -30.39
C GLU A 62 37.36 2.36 -31.09
N ALA A 63 36.42 2.05 -31.99
CA ALA A 63 36.36 0.78 -32.74
C ALA A 63 37.55 0.53 -33.69
N LYS A 64 38.56 1.42 -33.74
CA LYS A 64 39.81 1.20 -34.48
C LYS A 64 40.93 0.52 -33.68
N ASN A 65 40.87 0.37 -32.35
CA ASN A 65 41.92 -0.37 -31.64
C ASN A 65 41.47 -0.99 -30.30
N GLN A 66 41.61 -2.32 -30.24
CA GLN A 66 41.75 -3.20 -29.05
C GLN A 66 40.50 -3.91 -28.47
N LYS A 67 40.78 -5.15 -28.03
CA LYS A 67 39.87 -6.23 -27.60
C LYS A 67 39.24 -5.96 -26.22
N PRO A 68 38.00 -6.42 -25.95
CA PRO A 68 37.34 -6.20 -24.68
C PRO A 68 37.83 -7.19 -23.61
N LYS A 69 38.47 -6.65 -22.56
CA LYS A 69 38.80 -7.37 -21.33
C LYS A 69 37.56 -7.31 -20.41
N LYS A 70 36.92 -8.46 -20.17
CA LYS A 70 35.81 -8.57 -19.21
C LYS A 70 36.37 -8.62 -17.79
N GLU A 71 36.42 -7.48 -17.11
CA GLU A 71 36.53 -7.47 -15.65
C GLU A 71 35.15 -7.64 -15.02
N LYS A 72 35.01 -8.64 -14.16
CA LYS A 72 33.82 -8.84 -13.32
C LYS A 72 33.93 -7.88 -12.13
N PRO A 73 33.01 -6.91 -11.95
CA PRO A 73 33.02 -6.10 -10.74
C PRO A 73 32.45 -6.95 -9.60
N SER A 74 33.29 -7.31 -8.64
CA SER A 74 32.82 -7.78 -7.34
C SER A 74 32.22 -6.57 -6.60
N LYS A 75 30.93 -6.63 -6.27
CA LYS A 75 30.32 -5.68 -5.35
C LYS A 75 29.52 -6.44 -4.31
N ASN A 76 29.98 -6.32 -3.08
CA ASN A 76 29.29 -6.76 -1.87
C ASN A 76 28.04 -5.89 -1.69
N TYR A 77 26.88 -6.37 -2.14
CA TYR A 77 25.60 -5.79 -1.74
C TYR A 77 25.28 -6.28 -0.33
N ILE A 78 25.16 -5.36 0.63
CA ILE A 78 24.72 -5.68 1.98
C ILE A 78 23.18 -5.59 1.96
N PRO A 79 22.46 -6.71 2.12
CA PRO A 79 21.00 -6.66 2.22
C PRO A 79 20.61 -5.94 3.51
N ILE A 80 19.89 -4.83 3.38
CA ILE A 80 19.34 -4.12 4.55
C ILE A 80 17.95 -4.71 4.80
N LYS A 81 17.79 -5.44 5.91
CA LYS A 81 16.49 -5.91 6.39
C LYS A 81 15.69 -4.69 6.84
N TYR A 82 14.82 -4.19 5.96
CA TYR A 82 13.91 -3.11 6.31
C TYR A 82 12.74 -3.69 7.11
N GLU A 83 12.73 -3.46 8.42
CA GLU A 83 11.56 -3.79 9.23
C GLU A 83 10.46 -2.76 8.96
N ASN A 84 9.31 -3.25 8.52
CA ASN A 84 8.13 -2.45 8.22
C ASN A 84 7.74 -1.66 9.48
N LYS A 85 7.90 -0.32 9.45
CA LYS A 85 7.47 0.56 10.54
C LYS A 85 5.96 0.39 10.76
N SER A 86 5.62 -0.15 11.94
CA SER A 86 4.29 -0.52 12.46
C SER A 86 3.11 -0.29 11.51
N LYS A 87 2.52 -1.39 11.00
CA LYS A 87 1.19 -1.36 10.40
C LYS A 87 0.17 -0.97 11.47
N ILE A 88 -0.31 0.27 11.42
CA ILE A 88 -1.46 0.71 12.22
C ILE A 88 -2.63 -0.23 11.92
N ASN A 89 -3.22 -0.81 12.96
CA ASN A 89 -4.30 -1.78 12.79
C ASN A 89 -5.64 -1.06 12.64
N TYR A 90 -5.90 -0.56 11.42
CA TYR A 90 -7.13 0.16 11.09
C TYR A 90 -8.40 -0.65 11.40
N SER A 91 -8.35 -1.98 11.31
CA SER A 91 -9.49 -2.83 11.69
C SER A 91 -9.83 -2.72 13.17
N LYS A 92 -8.81 -2.70 14.05
CA LYS A 92 -9.03 -2.48 15.49
C LYS A 92 -9.56 -1.08 15.78
N ILE A 93 -9.00 -0.06 15.11
CA ILE A 93 -9.46 1.33 15.27
C ILE A 93 -10.93 1.47 14.84
N PHE A 94 -11.28 0.90 13.69
CA PHE A 94 -12.64 0.89 13.19
C PHE A 94 -13.61 0.22 14.18
N LEU A 95 -13.26 -0.96 14.70
CA LEU A 95 -14.07 -1.66 15.69
C LEU A 95 -14.26 -0.83 16.98
N THR A 96 -13.21 -0.17 17.45
CA THR A 96 -13.32 0.68 18.65
C THR A 96 -14.26 1.87 18.43
N ILE A 97 -14.20 2.52 17.26
CA ILE A 97 -15.08 3.64 16.92
C ILE A 97 -16.54 3.16 16.84
N LEU A 98 -16.76 1.99 16.22
CA LEU A 98 -18.09 1.41 16.08
C LEU A 98 -18.74 1.16 17.46
N ILE A 99 -17.99 0.58 18.41
CA ILE A 99 -18.49 0.34 19.77
C ILE A 99 -18.85 1.64 20.49
N ILE A 100 -17.98 2.66 20.41
CA ILE A 100 -18.23 3.98 21.02
C ILE A 100 -19.48 4.63 20.43
N SER A 101 -19.67 4.51 19.10
CA SER A 101 -20.87 5.03 18.43
C SER A 101 -22.14 4.39 18.95
N ILE A 102 -22.17 3.07 19.12
CA ILE A 102 -23.36 2.35 19.65
C ILE A 102 -23.66 2.81 21.07
N ILE A 103 -22.63 2.91 21.94
CA ILE A 103 -22.80 3.38 23.32
C ILE A 103 -23.33 4.82 23.33
N GLY A 104 -22.79 5.69 22.49
CA GLY A 104 -23.24 7.09 22.39
C GLY A 104 -24.70 7.20 21.97
N ILE A 105 -25.15 6.37 21.03
CA ILE A 105 -26.56 6.30 20.63
C ILE A 105 -27.43 5.84 21.81
N ALA A 106 -27.06 4.76 22.50
CA ALA A 106 -27.82 4.24 23.64
C ALA A 106 -27.99 5.28 24.76
N VAL A 107 -26.88 5.91 25.18
CA VAL A 107 -26.89 6.98 26.19
C VAL A 107 -27.66 8.20 25.70
N GLY A 108 -27.57 8.52 24.41
CA GLY A 108 -28.32 9.61 23.78
C GLY A 108 -29.82 9.39 23.85
N PHE A 109 -30.31 8.18 23.59
CA PHE A 109 -31.72 7.83 23.70
C PHE A 109 -32.22 7.88 25.15
N GLU A 110 -31.43 7.37 26.10
CA GLU A 110 -31.78 7.41 27.53
C GLU A 110 -31.92 8.85 28.05
N ASN A 111 -31.12 9.78 27.52
CA ASN A 111 -31.12 11.19 27.91
C ASN A 111 -31.80 12.10 26.89
N ARG A 112 -32.64 11.55 26.00
CA ARG A 112 -33.22 12.26 24.85
C ARG A 112 -33.89 13.58 25.26
N GLU A 113 -34.76 13.57 26.26
CA GLU A 113 -35.50 14.76 26.68
C GLU A 113 -34.57 15.89 27.13
N HIS A 114 -33.56 15.58 27.94
CA HIS A 114 -32.59 16.56 28.39
C HIS A 114 -31.74 17.12 27.24
N ILE A 115 -31.41 16.30 26.23
CA ILE A 115 -30.70 16.74 25.03
C ILE A 115 -31.58 17.67 24.19
N LEU A 116 -32.83 17.28 23.93
CA LEU A 116 -33.77 18.07 23.12
C LEU A 116 -34.18 19.38 23.78
N ASN A 117 -34.26 19.41 25.12
CA ASN A 117 -34.53 20.65 25.85
C ASN A 117 -33.41 21.67 25.73
N LYS A 118 -32.16 21.22 25.56
CA LYS A 118 -31.00 22.10 25.38
C LYS A 118 -30.73 22.42 23.92
N ASN A 119 -30.95 21.45 23.04
CA ASN A 119 -30.60 21.46 21.64
C ASN A 119 -31.76 20.85 20.82
N PRO A 120 -32.83 21.61 20.57
CA PRO A 120 -34.03 21.12 19.89
C PRO A 120 -33.79 20.69 18.44
N GLU A 121 -32.70 21.14 17.80
CA GLU A 121 -32.30 20.75 16.44
C GLU A 121 -32.02 19.25 16.28
N PHE A 122 -31.79 18.54 17.38
CA PHE A 122 -31.61 17.08 17.35
C PHE A 122 -32.93 16.31 17.28
N ALA A 123 -34.10 16.97 17.32
CA ALA A 123 -35.40 16.31 17.26
C ALA A 123 -35.52 15.43 16.00
N ASP A 124 -35.15 16.00 14.84
CA ASP A 124 -35.17 15.30 13.56
C ASP A 124 -34.18 14.12 13.55
N PHE A 125 -33.00 14.29 14.16
CA PHE A 125 -32.01 13.22 14.28
C PHE A 125 -32.53 12.02 15.08
N PHE A 126 -33.13 12.26 16.24
CA PHE A 126 -33.72 11.19 17.04
C PHE A 126 -34.91 10.54 16.33
N GLY A 127 -35.73 11.33 15.63
CA GLY A 127 -36.86 10.82 14.84
C GLY A 127 -36.40 9.88 13.72
N LEU A 128 -35.37 10.29 12.95
CA LEU A 128 -34.79 9.45 11.90
C LEU A 128 -34.16 8.18 12.46
N LEU A 129 -33.49 8.25 13.62
CA LEU A 129 -32.93 7.07 14.27
C LEU A 129 -34.02 6.08 14.71
N GLU A 130 -35.13 6.58 15.23
CA GLU A 130 -36.26 5.74 15.65
C GLU A 130 -36.93 5.06 14.45
N GLU A 131 -37.16 5.78 13.36
CA GLU A 131 -37.66 5.22 12.10
C GLU A 131 -36.71 4.16 11.53
N PHE A 132 -35.41 4.43 11.56
CA PHE A 132 -34.39 3.47 11.13
C PHE A 132 -34.38 2.19 11.98
N VAL A 133 -34.52 2.32 13.31
CA VAL A 133 -34.61 1.16 14.21
C VAL A 133 -35.86 0.34 13.93
N GLU A 134 -37.00 1.00 13.68
CA GLU A 134 -38.25 0.30 13.37
C GLU A 134 -38.18 -0.43 12.02
N TYR A 135 -37.59 0.22 11.00
CA TYR A 135 -37.25 -0.43 9.74
C TYR A 135 -36.39 -1.67 9.96
N LEU A 136 -35.32 -1.57 10.74
CA LEU A 136 -34.46 -2.73 11.04
C LEU A 136 -35.21 -3.86 11.75
N LYS A 137 -36.12 -3.56 12.67
CA LYS A 137 -36.93 -4.59 13.35
C LYS A 137 -37.80 -5.37 12.38
N ILE A 138 -38.44 -4.68 11.42
CA ILE A 138 -39.30 -5.30 10.41
C ILE A 138 -38.51 -6.33 9.60
N TYR A 139 -37.31 -5.98 9.16
CA TYR A 139 -36.46 -6.84 8.35
C TYR A 139 -35.54 -7.74 9.17
N TYR A 140 -35.60 -7.70 10.50
CA TYR A 140 -34.65 -8.40 11.37
C TYR A 140 -34.65 -9.91 11.14
N SER A 141 -35.83 -10.50 11.02
CA SER A 141 -35.98 -11.94 10.75
C SER A 141 -35.40 -12.33 9.39
N ASP A 142 -35.69 -11.55 8.34
CA ASP A 142 -35.18 -11.79 6.98
C ASP A 142 -33.65 -11.64 6.93
N ILE A 143 -33.12 -10.62 7.63
CA ILE A 143 -31.68 -10.38 7.76
C ILE A 143 -31.01 -11.57 8.45
N ILE A 144 -31.55 -12.08 9.57
CA ILE A 144 -30.98 -13.26 10.25
C ILE A 144 -31.00 -14.48 9.34
N GLU A 145 -32.08 -14.71 8.59
CA GLU A 145 -32.22 -15.86 7.71
C GLU A 145 -31.19 -15.83 6.56
N ILE A 146 -30.86 -14.64 6.05
CA ILE A 146 -29.79 -14.45 5.06
C ILE A 146 -28.41 -14.82 5.63
N PHE A 147 -28.13 -14.43 6.88
CA PHE A 147 -26.83 -14.67 7.51
C PHE A 147 -26.68 -16.08 8.10
N ASN A 148 -27.80 -16.73 8.42
CA ASN A 148 -27.83 -18.08 8.96
C ASN A 148 -28.82 -18.95 8.17
N PRO A 149 -28.53 -19.22 6.89
CA PRO A 149 -29.42 -20.00 6.05
C PRO A 149 -29.60 -21.38 6.69
N LYS A 150 -30.85 -21.74 7.00
CA LYS A 150 -31.15 -23.08 7.50
C LYS A 150 -30.64 -24.07 6.46
N GLN A 151 -29.66 -24.89 6.85
CA GLN A 151 -29.22 -26.00 6.00
C GLN A 151 -30.44 -26.92 5.80
N LYS A 152 -30.86 -27.05 4.54
CA LYS A 152 -31.94 -27.97 4.13
C LYS A 152 -31.49 -29.42 4.26
#